data_AF-A0A2S2NFG1-F1
#
_entry.id   AF-A0A2S2NFG1-F1
#
_cell.length_a   1.000
_cell.length_b   1.000
_cell.length_c   1.000
_cell.angle_alpha   90.00
_cell.angle_beta   90.00
_cell.angle_gamma   90.00
#
_symmetry.space_group_name_H-M   'P 1'
#
loop_
_entity.id
_entity.type
_entity.pdbx_description
1 polymer ?
#
loop_
_entity_poly.entity_id
_entity_poly.type
_entity_poly.pdbx_seq_one_letter_code
_entity_poly.pdbx_strand_id
1 'polypeptide(L)'
;ADNFNTSFKIDGVANTISIIPDPAHMVKLIRNAFGEKRQFIDIDGGVIDFEYINKLLILQEDEGCHLANKLKKQHVFYSRQKMKVKLATQLLSRSVSEALTFCRDNLKLPAFKDSGPTIKFIKYFNDAF
;
A
#
# COMPACT_ATOMS: atom_id res chain seq x y z
N ALA A 1 3.29 15.63 -19.43
CA ALA A 1 2.24 14.72 -18.94
C ALA A 1 0.95 15.13 -19.63
N ASP A 2 0.32 14.23 -20.38
CA ASP A 2 -1.00 14.53 -20.95
C ASP A 2 -1.99 14.78 -19.81
N ASN A 3 -2.73 15.88 -19.89
CA ASN A 3 -3.76 16.20 -18.90
C ASN A 3 -4.83 15.12 -18.95
N PHE A 4 -4.88 14.28 -17.91
CA PHE A 4 -5.90 13.25 -17.76
C PHE A 4 -7.27 13.93 -17.62
N ASN A 5 -8.06 13.96 -18.70
CA ASN A 5 -9.38 14.54 -18.69
C ASN A 5 -10.39 13.53 -18.11
N THR A 6 -10.92 13.81 -16.94
CA THR A 6 -11.88 12.97 -16.21
C THR A 6 -13.33 13.36 -16.45
N SER A 7 -13.62 14.16 -17.47
CA SER A 7 -14.98 14.64 -17.70
C SER A 7 -15.28 14.89 -19.17
N PHE A 8 -16.55 14.74 -19.55
CA PHE A 8 -17.01 15.04 -20.90
C PHE A 8 -18.43 15.62 -20.88
N LYS A 9 -18.76 16.36 -21.95
CA LYS A 9 -20.10 16.92 -22.17
C LYS A 9 -20.83 16.08 -23.20
N ILE A 10 -22.14 15.97 -23.05
CA ILE A 10 -23.04 15.37 -24.03
C ILE A 10 -24.00 16.46 -24.51
N ASP A 11 -24.20 16.56 -25.83
CA ASP A 11 -25.14 17.51 -26.41
C ASP A 11 -26.55 17.29 -25.86
N GLY A 12 -27.20 18.38 -25.45
CA GLY A 12 -28.52 18.34 -24.80
C GLY A 12 -28.50 18.07 -23.29
N VAL A 13 -27.32 17.80 -22.68
CA VAL A 13 -27.16 17.69 -21.23
C VAL A 13 -26.45 18.93 -20.70
N ALA A 14 -27.12 19.68 -19.82
CA ALA A 14 -26.57 20.92 -19.25
C ALA A 14 -25.35 20.68 -18.35
N ASN A 15 -25.30 19.53 -17.68
CA ASN A 15 -24.27 19.18 -16.72
C ASN A 15 -23.12 18.41 -17.38
N THR A 16 -21.91 18.61 -16.87
CA THR A 16 -20.74 17.83 -17.28
C THR A 16 -20.78 16.46 -16.60
N ILE A 17 -20.47 15.40 -17.33
CA ILE A 17 -20.40 14.04 -16.80
C ILE A 17 -18.96 13.75 -16.37
N SER A 18 -18.81 13.37 -15.10
CA SER A 18 -17.51 13.00 -14.52
C SER A 18 -17.29 11.48 -14.56
N ILE A 19 -16.07 11.08 -14.88
CA ILE A 19 -15.60 9.69 -14.90
C ILE A 19 -14.87 9.44 -13.58
N ILE A 20 -15.40 8.52 -12.76
CA ILE A 20 -14.81 8.14 -11.48
C ILE A 20 -14.41 6.66 -11.56
N PRO A 21 -13.12 6.31 -11.40
CA PRO A 21 -12.70 4.93 -11.33
C PRO A 21 -13.15 4.28 -10.01
N ASP A 22 -13.46 2.99 -10.04
CA ASP A 22 -13.84 2.22 -8.83
C ASP A 22 -12.70 2.21 -7.80
N PRO A 23 -12.86 2.84 -6.62
CA PRO A 23 -11.81 2.89 -5.60
C PRO A 23 -11.39 1.50 -5.11
N ALA A 24 -12.34 0.57 -4.97
CA ALA A 24 -12.03 -0.80 -4.55
C ALA A 24 -11.15 -1.51 -5.58
N HIS A 25 -11.31 -1.19 -6.86
CA HIS A 25 -10.42 -1.67 -7.91
C HIS A 25 -9.04 -1.01 -7.86
N MET A 26 -8.99 0.31 -7.66
CA MET A 26 -7.74 1.07 -7.61
C MET A 26 -6.80 0.56 -6.51
N VAL A 27 -7.30 0.36 -5.27
CA VAL A 27 -6.47 -0.15 -4.16
C VAL A 27 -5.89 -1.54 -4.45
N LYS A 28 -6.62 -2.40 -5.20
CA LYS A 28 -6.08 -3.68 -5.65
C LYS A 28 -4.95 -3.50 -6.64
N LEU A 29 -5.10 -2.60 -7.61
CA LEU A 29 -4.05 -2.31 -8.60
C LEU A 29 -2.79 -1.78 -7.92
N ILE A 30 -2.94 -0.87 -6.96
CA ILE A 30 -1.82 -0.34 -6.15
C ILE A 30 -1.11 -1.47 -5.42
N ARG A 31 -1.84 -2.31 -4.66
CA ARG A 31 -1.24 -3.47 -3.97
C ARG A 31 -0.52 -4.39 -4.94
N ASN A 32 -1.15 -4.71 -6.07
CA ASN A 32 -0.61 -5.64 -7.06
C ASN A 32 0.68 -5.08 -7.66
N ALA A 33 0.68 -3.82 -8.07
CA ALA A 33 1.87 -3.14 -8.55
C ALA A 33 2.96 -3.15 -7.47
N PHE A 34 2.62 -2.84 -6.22
CA PHE A 34 3.59 -2.79 -5.12
C PHE A 34 4.25 -4.14 -4.87
N GLY A 35 3.48 -5.24 -4.79
CA GLY A 35 4.07 -6.56 -4.57
C GLY A 35 4.74 -7.18 -5.81
N GLU A 36 4.31 -6.85 -7.04
CA GLU A 36 4.89 -7.40 -8.28
C GLU A 36 6.14 -6.64 -8.74
N LYS A 37 6.11 -5.30 -8.68
CA LYS A 37 7.26 -4.45 -9.06
C LYS A 37 8.30 -4.33 -7.96
N ARG A 38 7.93 -4.66 -6.71
CA ARG A 38 8.76 -4.67 -5.50
C ARG A 38 9.24 -3.31 -5.05
N GLN A 39 9.85 -2.53 -5.94
CA GLN A 39 10.45 -1.24 -5.62
C GLN A 39 9.83 -0.11 -6.45
N PHE A 40 9.57 1.01 -5.77
CA PHE A 40 9.25 2.29 -6.38
C PHE A 40 10.21 3.36 -5.86
N ILE A 41 10.30 4.47 -6.59
CA ILE A 41 11.03 5.66 -6.16
C ILE A 41 10.00 6.76 -5.91
N ASP A 42 10.04 7.37 -4.73
CA ASP A 42 9.18 8.51 -4.41
C ASP A 42 9.72 9.82 -5.03
N ILE A 43 8.97 10.91 -4.85
CA ILE A 43 9.33 12.23 -5.38
C ILE A 43 10.64 12.79 -4.80
N ASP A 44 11.02 12.33 -3.61
CA ASP A 44 12.21 12.75 -2.87
C ASP A 44 13.42 11.84 -3.18
N GLY A 45 13.27 10.86 -4.08
CA GLY A 45 14.30 9.87 -4.42
C GLY A 45 14.39 8.69 -3.45
N GLY A 46 13.48 8.60 -2.48
CA GLY A 46 13.40 7.53 -1.50
C GLY A 46 12.90 6.21 -2.10
N VAL A 47 13.50 5.10 -1.67
CA VAL A 47 13.13 3.76 -2.14
C VAL A 47 11.97 3.21 -1.30
N ILE A 48 10.82 3.03 -1.96
CA ILE A 48 9.68 2.30 -1.42
C ILE A 48 9.89 0.83 -1.75
N ASP A 49 10.04 -0.03 -0.75
CA ASP A 49 10.40 -1.44 -0.94
C ASP A 49 9.41 -2.39 -0.26
N PHE A 50 8.82 -3.28 -1.05
CA PHE A 50 7.94 -4.32 -0.55
C PHE A 50 8.65 -5.29 0.42
N GLU A 51 9.98 -5.35 0.39
CA GLU A 51 10.77 -6.21 1.29
C GLU A 51 10.55 -5.89 2.77
N TYR A 52 10.22 -4.65 3.14
CA TYR A 52 9.86 -4.32 4.52
C TYR A 52 8.58 -5.02 4.99
N ILE A 53 7.64 -5.34 4.09
CA ILE A 53 6.46 -6.14 4.41
C ILE A 53 6.85 -7.60 4.65
N ASN A 54 7.78 -8.15 3.87
CA ASN A 54 8.29 -9.51 4.07
C ASN A 54 9.00 -9.61 5.42
N LYS A 55 9.90 -8.68 5.72
CA LYS A 55 10.62 -8.61 7.00
C LYS A 55 9.66 -8.47 8.18
N LEU A 56 8.63 -7.63 8.07
CA LEU A 56 7.63 -7.49 9.12
C LEU A 56 6.84 -8.80 9.34
N LEU A 57 6.49 -9.50 8.25
CA LEU A 57 5.82 -10.80 8.35
C LEU A 57 6.71 -11.82 9.06
N ILE A 58 7.98 -11.93 8.66
CA ILE A 58 8.96 -12.86 9.25
C ILE A 58 9.13 -12.56 10.74
N LEU A 59 9.37 -11.30 11.10
CA LEU A 59 9.51 -10.89 12.50
C LEU A 59 8.30 -11.32 13.35
N GLN A 60 7.08 -11.12 12.87
CA GLN A 60 5.88 -11.50 13.61
C GLN A 60 5.69 -13.02 13.71
N GLU A 61 6.14 -13.78 12.72
CA GLU A 61 6.10 -15.24 12.75
C GLU A 61 7.15 -15.81 13.70
N ASP A 62 8.36 -15.26 13.69
CA ASP A 62 9.47 -15.68 14.55
C ASP A 62 9.18 -15.38 16.03
N GLU A 63 8.59 -14.22 16.33
CA GLU A 63 8.20 -13.83 17.69
C GLU A 63 6.89 -14.49 18.15
N GLY A 64 6.14 -15.11 17.23
CA GLY A 64 4.81 -15.68 17.51
C GLY A 64 3.75 -14.64 17.92
N CYS A 65 3.99 -13.35 17.66
CA CYS A 65 3.12 -12.25 18.06
C CYS A 65 2.97 -11.19 16.96
N HIS A 66 1.79 -10.57 16.87
CA HIS A 66 1.50 -9.50 15.91
C HIS A 66 1.63 -8.11 16.54
N LEU A 67 2.25 -7.17 15.82
CA LEU A 67 2.33 -5.75 16.18
C LEU A 67 1.03 -5.02 15.84
N ALA A 68 -0.08 -5.46 16.45
CA ALA A 68 -1.42 -4.91 16.33
C ALA A 68 -1.96 -4.71 14.88
N ASN A 69 -1.43 -5.45 13.91
CA ASN A 69 -1.90 -5.44 12.52
C ASN A 69 -2.40 -6.82 12.09
N LYS A 70 -3.07 -6.87 10.93
CA LYS A 70 -3.70 -8.10 10.39
C LYS A 70 -2.82 -8.81 9.35
N LEU A 71 -1.56 -8.39 9.17
CA LEU A 71 -0.65 -8.93 8.16
C LEU A 71 -0.38 -10.41 8.43
N LYS A 72 -0.47 -11.23 7.38
CA LYS A 72 -0.30 -12.69 7.39
C LYS A 72 0.24 -13.13 6.03
N LYS A 73 0.74 -14.37 5.91
CA LYS A 73 1.22 -14.97 4.64
C LYS A 73 0.34 -14.65 3.42
N GLN A 74 -0.98 -14.75 3.56
CA GLN A 74 -1.93 -14.47 2.46
C GLN A 74 -1.87 -13.04 1.88
N HIS A 75 -1.37 -12.07 2.64
CA HIS A 75 -1.23 -10.67 2.21
C HIS A 75 0.03 -10.47 1.35
N VAL A 76 1.08 -11.26 1.61
CA VAL A 76 2.34 -11.26 0.86
C VAL A 76 2.27 -12.21 -0.33
N PHE A 77 1.81 -13.44 -0.11
CA PHE A 77 1.65 -14.48 -1.13
C PHE A 77 0.22 -14.49 -1.70
N TYR A 78 -0.17 -13.36 -2.27
CA TYR A 78 -1.56 -13.10 -2.66
C TYR A 78 -1.91 -13.50 -4.09
N SER A 79 -1.05 -14.22 -4.82
CA SER A 79 -1.26 -14.53 -6.26
C SER A 79 -2.62 -15.16 -6.56
N ARG A 80 -3.05 -16.14 -5.75
CA ARG A 80 -4.37 -16.79 -5.85
C ARG A 80 -5.53 -15.95 -5.28
N GLN A 81 -5.22 -14.84 -4.62
CA GLN A 81 -6.17 -13.93 -3.96
C GLN A 81 -5.99 -12.47 -4.44
N LYS A 82 -5.48 -12.30 -5.67
CA LYS A 82 -5.14 -11.00 -6.26
C LYS A 82 -6.33 -10.04 -6.35
N MET A 83 -7.54 -10.59 -6.43
CA MET A 83 -8.79 -9.82 -6.51
C MET A 83 -9.44 -9.50 -5.15
N LYS A 84 -8.92 -10.02 -4.03
CA LYS A 84 -9.51 -9.75 -2.71
C LYS A 84 -9.13 -8.36 -2.20
N VAL A 85 -10.05 -7.41 -2.33
CA VAL A 85 -9.90 -6.01 -1.86
C VAL A 85 -9.52 -5.96 -0.38
N LYS A 86 -10.16 -6.79 0.45
CA LYS A 86 -9.88 -6.88 1.90
C LYS A 86 -8.41 -7.10 2.22
N LEU A 87 -7.69 -7.91 1.44
CA LEU A 87 -6.27 -8.15 1.67
C LEU A 87 -5.42 -6.96 1.25
N ALA A 88 -5.82 -6.26 0.19
CA ALA A 88 -5.13 -5.05 -0.24
C ALA A 88 -5.24 -3.93 0.80
N THR A 89 -6.45 -3.67 1.30
CA THR A 89 -6.68 -2.63 2.32
C THR A 89 -6.02 -2.97 3.65
N GLN A 90 -5.99 -4.25 4.05
CA GLN A 90 -5.27 -4.67 5.26
C GLN A 90 -3.76 -4.51 5.15
N LEU A 91 -3.17 -4.79 3.98
CA LEU A 91 -1.74 -4.59 3.73
C LEU A 91 -1.37 -3.10 3.73
N LEU A 92 -2.20 -2.27 3.11
CA LEU A 92 -1.99 -0.82 3.00
C LEU A 92 -2.61 -0.03 4.18
N SER A 93 -2.76 -0.66 5.34
CA SER A 93 -3.43 -0.05 6.49
C SER A 93 -2.48 0.74 7.39
N ARG A 94 -3.04 1.69 8.15
CA ARG A 94 -2.32 2.46 9.15
C ARG A 94 -1.58 1.58 10.16
N SER A 95 -2.19 0.49 10.64
CA SER A 95 -1.54 -0.38 11.63
C SER A 95 -0.30 -1.09 11.08
N VAL A 96 -0.23 -1.39 9.79
CA VAL A 96 1.01 -1.88 9.16
C VAL A 96 2.08 -0.79 9.14
N SER A 97 1.71 0.45 8.77
CA SER A 97 2.66 1.57 8.78
C SER A 97 3.20 1.91 10.17
N GLU A 98 2.35 1.82 11.21
CA GLU A 98 2.74 2.04 12.60
C GLU A 98 3.62 0.90 13.12
N ALA A 99 3.36 -0.35 12.71
CA ALA A 99 4.23 -1.48 13.05
C ALA A 99 5.64 -1.31 12.45
N LEU A 100 5.75 -0.90 11.18
CA LEU A 100 7.04 -0.58 10.55
C LEU A 100 7.73 0.60 11.27
N THR A 101 6.98 1.63 11.63
CA THR A 101 7.49 2.78 12.40
C THR A 101 8.04 2.33 13.75
N PHE A 102 7.30 1.48 14.46
CA PHE A 102 7.73 0.91 15.75
C PHE A 102 9.02 0.09 15.61
N CYS A 103 9.12 -0.77 14.59
CA CYS A 103 10.33 -1.52 14.29
C CYS A 103 11.55 -0.61 14.01
N ARG A 104 11.33 0.50 13.31
CA ARG A 104 12.37 1.48 12.94
C ARG A 104 12.79 2.37 14.10
N ASP A 105 11.84 2.96 14.82
CA ASP A 105 12.10 4.08 15.73
C ASP A 105 12.19 3.64 17.20
N ASN A 106 11.34 2.69 17.61
CA ASN A 106 11.30 2.20 18.98
C ASN A 106 12.26 1.02 19.19
N LEU A 107 12.17 0.00 18.33
CA LEU A 107 13.05 -1.17 18.40
C LEU A 107 14.42 -0.95 17.74
N LYS A 108 14.52 0.04 16.84
CA LYS A 108 15.76 0.41 16.13
C LYS A 108 16.40 -0.77 15.41
N LEU A 109 15.58 -1.65 14.84
CA LEU A 109 16.05 -2.84 14.14
C LEU A 109 16.79 -2.42 12.84
N PRO A 110 18.05 -2.83 12.64
CA PRO A 110 18.82 -2.44 11.45
C PRO A 110 18.12 -2.78 10.12
N ALA A 111 17.37 -3.89 10.10
CA ALA A 111 16.62 -4.35 8.95
C ALA A 111 15.53 -3.36 8.45
N PHE A 112 15.10 -2.42 9.30
CA PHE A 112 14.03 -1.45 9.06
C PHE A 112 14.50 0.01 9.01
N LYS A 113 15.81 0.27 9.17
CA LYS A 113 16.38 1.62 9.27
C LYS A 113 15.88 2.57 8.16
N ASP A 114 15.88 2.10 6.92
CA ASP A 114 15.56 2.92 5.73
C ASP A 114 14.11 2.74 5.26
N SER A 115 13.21 2.19 6.09
CA SER A 115 11.80 1.92 5.74
C SER A 115 10.92 3.17 5.61
N GLY A 116 11.47 4.37 5.82
CA GLY A 116 10.73 5.64 5.83
C GLY A 116 9.85 5.91 4.61
N PRO A 117 10.38 5.82 3.38
CA PRO A 117 9.57 5.98 2.17
C PRO A 117 8.41 5.00 2.09
N THR A 118 8.63 3.73 2.46
CA THR A 118 7.60 2.69 2.50
C THR A 118 6.51 2.98 3.54
N ILE A 119 6.88 3.45 4.73
CA ILE A 119 5.93 3.87 5.76
C ILE A 119 5.04 5.00 5.24
N LYS A 120 5.65 6.03 4.62
CA LYS A 120 4.96 7.19 4.04
C LYS A 120 4.00 6.76 2.92
N PHE A 121 4.44 5.87 2.04
CA PHE A 121 3.62 5.28 0.98
C PHE A 121 2.38 4.57 1.54
N ILE A 122 2.53 3.72 2.55
CA ILE A 122 1.40 3.00 3.16
C ILE A 122 0.43 3.98 3.82
N LYS A 123 0.93 5.01 4.52
CA LYS A 123 0.09 6.04 5.15
C LYS A 123 -0.74 6.80 4.10
N TYR A 124 -0.13 7.20 2.99
CA TYR A 124 -0.86 7.88 1.91
C TYR A 124 -1.99 7.03 1.33
N PHE A 125 -1.76 5.74 1.10
CA PHE A 125 -2.83 4.87 0.59
C PHE A 125 -3.87 4.48 1.63
N ASN A 126 -3.52 4.42 2.91
CA ASN A 126 -4.51 4.28 3.98
C ASN A 126 -5.43 5.51 4.05
N ASP A 127 -4.89 6.71 3.92
CA ASP A 127 -5.66 7.94 4.10
C ASP A 127 -6.53 8.26 2.87
N ALA A 128 -6.13 7.75 1.70
CA ALA A 128 -6.88 7.90 0.46
C ALA A 128 -8.05 6.92 0.27
N PHE A 129 -8.08 5.79 0.99
CA PHE A 129 -9.04 4.68 0.78
C PHE A 129 -9.70 4.21 2.08
#